data_AF-A0A929NQH6-F1
#
_entry.id   AF-A0A929NQH6-F1
#
_cell.length_a   1.000
_cell.length_b   1.000
_cell.length_c   1.000
_cell.angle_alpha   90.00
_cell.angle_beta   90.00
_cell.angle_gamma   90.00
#
_symmetry.space_group_name_H-M   'P 1'
#
loop_
_entity.id
_entity.type
_entity.pdbx_description
1 polymer ?
#
loop_
_entity_poly.entity_id
_entity_poly.type
_entity_poly.pdbx_seq_one_letter_code
_entity_poly.pdbx_strand_id
1 'polypeptide(L)' 'ALEGGDIAGAGLDVFEHEPAVNPKLMKLDNVVLMPHMGSATIEGRVDMGEKVIINIKTFADGHNPPDRVIETMF' A
#
# COMPACT_ATOMS: atom_id res chain seq x y z
N ALA A 1 -9.55 -22.00 -5.24
CA ALA A 1 -8.45 -21.74 -4.30
C ALA A 1 -8.92 -21.73 -2.85
N LEU A 2 -9.45 -20.62 -2.31
CA LEU A 2 -9.82 -20.55 -0.88
C LEU A 2 -11.09 -21.35 -0.54
N GLU A 3 -12.22 -21.06 -1.21
CA GLU A 3 -13.48 -21.80 -0.99
C GLU A 3 -13.35 -23.29 -1.33
N GLY A 4 -12.53 -23.61 -2.35
CA GLY A 4 -12.27 -24.98 -2.80
C GLY A 4 -11.20 -25.72 -1.99
N GLY A 5 -10.53 -25.07 -1.04
CA GLY A 5 -9.49 -25.68 -0.21
C GLY A 5 -8.14 -25.96 -0.91
N ASP A 6 -7.92 -25.47 -2.14
CA ASP A 6 -6.62 -25.62 -2.83
C ASP A 6 -5.49 -24.87 -2.10
N ILE A 7 -5.84 -23.82 -1.35
CA ILE A 7 -4.94 -23.13 -0.43
C ILE A 7 -5.56 -23.06 0.95
N ALA A 8 -4.71 -23.23 1.98
CA ALA A 8 -5.16 -23.32 3.36
C ALA A 8 -5.67 -22.00 3.93
N GLY A 9 -5.23 -20.85 3.41
CA GLY A 9 -5.65 -19.53 3.86
C GLY A 9 -4.93 -18.39 3.14
N ALA A 10 -5.29 -17.15 3.46
CA ALA A 10 -4.67 -15.94 2.89
C ALA A 10 -4.68 -14.76 3.88
N GLY A 11 -3.67 -13.90 3.77
CA GLY A 11 -3.62 -12.60 4.44
C GLY A 11 -3.54 -11.50 3.38
N LEU A 12 -4.44 -10.52 3.44
CA LEU A 12 -4.51 -9.44 2.46
C LEU A 12 -4.53 -8.08 3.16
N ASP A 13 -3.60 -7.20 2.78
CA ASP A 13 -3.60 -5.79 3.16
C ASP A 13 -4.08 -4.86 2.03
N VAL A 14 -4.11 -5.35 0.78
CA VAL A 14 -4.53 -4.60 -0.40
C VAL A 14 -5.65 -5.29 -1.17
N PHE A 15 -6.49 -4.52 -1.85
CA PHE A 15 -7.62 -5.00 -2.64
C PHE A 15 -7.67 -4.37 -4.03
N GLU A 16 -8.28 -5.07 -4.99
CA GLU A 16 -8.39 -4.60 -6.37
C GLU A 16 -9.20 -3.31 -6.51
N HIS A 17 -10.25 -3.16 -5.68
CA HIS A 17 -11.21 -2.05 -5.75
C HIS A 17 -11.32 -1.33 -4.41
N GLU A 18 -10.21 -0.91 -3.82
CA GLU A 18 -10.20 -0.23 -2.52
C GLU A 18 -11.12 1.01 -2.47
N PRO A 19 -11.85 1.24 -1.36
CA PRO A 19 -11.83 0.47 -0.11
C PRO A 19 -12.77 -0.75 -0.10
N ALA A 20 -13.38 -1.10 -1.24
CA ALA A 20 -14.32 -2.21 -1.31
C ALA A 20 -13.60 -3.56 -1.19
N VAL A 21 -14.07 -4.37 -0.25
CA VAL A 21 -13.60 -5.73 -0.02
C VAL A 21 -14.61 -6.71 -0.58
N ASN A 22 -14.14 -7.76 -1.25
CA ASN A 22 -15.02 -8.82 -1.76
C ASN A 22 -15.77 -9.50 -0.59
N PRO A 23 -17.12 -9.48 -0.54
CA PRO A 23 -17.88 -10.05 0.56
C PRO A 23 -17.70 -11.55 0.76
N LYS A 24 -17.22 -12.28 -0.25
CA LYS A 24 -16.87 -13.71 -0.09
C LYS A 24 -15.65 -13.89 0.80
N LEU A 25 -14.65 -13.02 0.69
CA LEU A 25 -13.45 -13.09 1.54
C LEU A 25 -13.78 -12.81 3.00
N MET A 26 -14.70 -11.89 3.27
CA MET A 26 -15.15 -11.56 4.63
C MET A 26 -15.89 -12.70 5.35
N LYS A 27 -16.32 -13.74 4.62
CA LYS A 27 -17.06 -14.90 5.18
C LYS A 27 -16.16 -16.10 5.47
N LEU A 28 -14.88 -16.03 5.13
CA LEU A 28 -13.95 -17.15 5.25
C LEU A 28 -13.19 -17.06 6.57
N ASP A 29 -13.28 -18.10 7.40
CA ASP A 29 -12.58 -18.18 8.69
C ASP A 29 -11.05 -18.31 8.55
N ASN A 30 -10.57 -18.71 7.37
CA ASN A 30 -9.16 -18.90 7.05
C ASN A 30 -8.53 -17.70 6.30
N VAL A 31 -9.15 -16.51 6.39
CA VAL A 31 -8.67 -15.29 5.75
C VAL A 31 -8.54 -14.16 6.76
N VAL A 32 -7.40 -13.47 6.72
CA VAL A 32 -7.16 -12.25 7.51
C VAL A 32 -7.09 -11.05 6.56
N LEU A 33 -7.88 -10.01 6.86
CA LEU A 33 -8.03 -8.83 6.02
C LEU A 33 -7.62 -7.58 6.81
N MET A 34 -6.77 -6.75 6.21
CA MET A 34 -6.34 -5.46 6.77
C MET A 34 -6.66 -4.32 5.80
N PRO A 35 -7.03 -3.12 6.31
CA PRO A 35 -7.43 -1.99 5.46
C PRO A 35 -6.22 -1.15 5.01
N HIS A 36 -5.32 -1.71 4.22
CA HIS A 36 -4.15 -1.02 3.64
C HIS A 36 -3.29 -0.30 4.70
N MET A 37 -2.87 -1.06 5.71
CA MET A 37 -2.12 -0.55 6.86
C MET A 37 -0.63 -0.88 6.84
N GLY A 38 -0.08 -1.44 5.77
CA GLY A 38 1.31 -1.89 5.70
C GLY A 38 2.36 -0.85 6.12
N SER A 39 2.12 0.44 5.85
CA SER A 39 2.99 1.55 6.27
C SER A 39 2.40 2.45 7.37
N ALA A 40 1.24 2.08 7.94
CA ALA A 40 0.44 2.94 8.80
C ALA A 40 0.92 2.99 10.27
N THR A 41 2.23 3.05 10.50
CA THR A 41 2.79 3.42 11.81
C THR A 41 2.94 4.94 11.93
N ILE A 42 3.05 5.46 13.15
CA ILE A 42 3.25 6.90 13.36
C ILE A 42 4.57 7.32 12.72
N GLU A 43 5.64 6.59 12.99
CA GLU A 43 6.98 6.83 12.48
C GLU A 43 7.01 6.77 10.95
N GLY A 44 6.41 5.72 10.36
CA GLY A 44 6.37 5.55 8.91
C GLY A 44 5.60 6.65 8.20
N ARG A 45 4.46 7.08 8.75
CA ARG A 45 3.66 8.17 8.17
C ARG A 45 4.34 9.54 8.32
N VAL A 46 5.05 9.78 9.43
CA VAL A 46 5.84 11.00 9.62
C VAL A 46 6.99 11.06 8.62
N ASP A 47 7.79 10.00 8.52
CA ASP A 47 8.93 9.94 7.59
C ASP A 47 8.50 10.11 6.12
N MET A 48 7.39 9.48 5.74
CA MET A 48 6.78 9.67 4.41
C MET A 48 6.33 11.11 4.18
N GLY A 49 5.72 11.76 5.18
CA GLY A 49 5.29 13.16 5.10
C GLY A 49 6.48 14.10 4.91
N GLU A 50 7.54 13.91 5.68
CA GLU A 50 8.79 14.68 5.55
C GLU A 50 9.41 14.52 4.16
N LYS A 51 9.42 13.30 3.61
CA LYS A 51 9.89 13.05 2.23
C LYS A 51 9.11 13.85 1.19
N VAL A 52 7.77 13.90 1.29
CA VAL A 52 6.95 14.70 0.37
C VAL A 52 7.32 16.18 0.45
N ILE A 53 7.45 16.73 1.67
CA ILE A 53 7.81 18.14 1.89
C ILE A 53 9.19 18.45 1.29
N ILE A 54 10.18 17.58 1.53
CA ILE A 54 11.54 17.74 1.00
C ILE A 54 11.52 17.76 -0.52
N ASN A 55 10.85 16.81 -1.18
CA ASN A 55 10.77 16.75 -2.64
C ASN A 55 10.13 18.01 -3.25
N ILE A 56 9.05 18.52 -2.65
CA ILE A 56 8.37 19.74 -3.11
C ILE A 56 9.30 20.95 -2.99
N LYS A 57 9.97 21.13 -1.84
CA LYS A 57 10.90 22.25 -1.62
C LYS A 57 12.09 22.19 -2.56
N THR A 58 12.73 21.03 -2.69
CA THR A 58 13.87 20.84 -3.60
C THR A 58 13.49 21.19 -5.04
N PHE A 59 12.30 20.79 -5.49
CA PHE A 59 11.79 21.17 -6.81
C PHE A 59 11.55 22.68 -6.94
N ALA A 60 10.88 23.29 -5.97
CA ALA A 60 10.57 24.71 -5.96
C ALA A 60 11.84 25.60 -5.96
N ASP A 61 12.91 25.11 -5.34
CA ASP A 61 14.22 25.76 -5.32
C ASP A 61 15.02 25.58 -6.63
N GLY A 62 14.45 24.91 -7.64
CA GLY A 62 15.08 24.69 -8.94
C GLY A 62 16.08 23.53 -8.98
N HIS A 63 16.11 22.69 -7.94
CA HIS A 63 16.98 21.52 -7.85
C HIS A 63 16.25 20.24 -8.30
N ASN A 64 17.01 19.16 -8.48
CA ASN A 64 16.43 17.84 -8.74
C ASN A 64 15.94 17.22 -7.43
N PRO A 65 14.65 16.83 -7.32
CA PRO A 65 14.14 16.17 -6.13
C PRO A 65 14.86 14.83 -5.86
N PRO A 66 15.02 14.41 -4.59
CA PRO A 66 15.72 13.18 -4.24
C PRO A 66 14.94 11.91 -4.61
N ASP A 67 13.61 11.88 -4.48
CA ASP A 67 12.78 10.68 -4.67
C ASP A 67 11.98 10.77 -6.00
N ARG A 68 12.68 10.85 -7.14
CA ARG A 68 12.04 10.92 -8.47
C ARG A 68 11.55 9.56 -8.93
N VAL A 69 10.36 9.52 -9.52
CA VAL A 69 9.92 8.39 -10.34
C VAL A 69 10.65 8.50 -11.68
N ILE A 70 11.51 7.54 -11.96
CA ILE A 70 12.20 7.42 -13.24
C ILE A 70 11.40 6.44 -14.08
N GLU A 71 10.98 6.85 -15.28
CA GLU A 71 10.43 5.90 -16.24
C GLU A 71 11.50 4.84 -16.53
N THR A 72 11.27 3.63 -16.03
CA THR A 72 11.97 2.45 -16.52
C THR A 72 11.33 2.07 -17.84
N MET A 73 12.14 2.02 -18.91
CA MET A 73 11.74 1.44 -20.19
C MET A 73 11.33 -0.02 -19.97
N PHE A 74 10.02 -0.28 -20.01
CA PHE A 74 9.45 -1.60 -20.27
C PHE A 74 8.69 -1.53 -21.58
#